data_AF-A0A9J6FFS9-F1
#
_entry.id   AF-A0A9J6FFS9-F1
#
_cell.length_a   1.000
_cell.length_b   1.000
_cell.length_c   1.000
_cell.angle_alpha   90.00
_cell.angle_beta   90.00
_cell.angle_gamma   90.00
#
_symmetry.space_group_name_H-M   'P 1'
#
loop_
_entity.id
_entity.type
_entity.pdbx_description
1 polymer ?
#
loop_
_entity_poly.entity_id
_entity_poly.type
_entity_poly.pdbx_seq_one_letter_code
_entity_poly.pdbx_strand_id
1 'polypeptide(L)'
;MVTLQTALMAGVWDRVLQRFNATSRELQSPTLSLNATASLMKSLCDYVSGLKEKFVKTEKLAKEAPDNASYKASTQRKREQSTRYDSTEGRSTPEPQDPSAKFRSETLLNSS
;
A
#
# COMPACT_ATOMS: atom_id res chain seq x y z
N MET A 1 -4.98 -15.88 6.98
CA MET A 1 -4.05 -14.95 7.68
C MET A 1 -4.41 -13.53 7.25
N VAL A 2 -4.79 -12.67 8.20
CA VAL A 2 -5.05 -11.25 7.93
C VAL A 2 -3.71 -10.54 7.90
N THR A 3 -3.37 -9.93 6.77
CA THR A 3 -2.11 -9.17 6.65
C THR A 3 -2.25 -7.81 7.34
N LEU A 4 -1.13 -7.20 7.75
CA LEU A 4 -1.14 -5.83 8.30
C LEU A 4 -1.87 -4.84 7.38
N GLN A 5 -1.68 -4.99 6.06
CA GLN A 5 -2.36 -4.18 5.05
C GLN A 5 -3.89 -4.38 5.09
N THR A 6 -4.35 -5.61 5.30
CA THR A 6 -5.77 -5.94 5.44
C THR A 6 -6.35 -5.32 6.70
N ALA A 7 -5.65 -5.39 7.84
CA ALA A 7 -6.10 -4.78 9.09
C ALA A 7 -6.14 -3.24 9.00
N LEU A 8 -5.13 -2.64 8.36
CA LEU A 8 -5.08 -1.19 8.14
C LEU A 8 -6.21 -0.73 7.21
N MET A 9 -6.43 -1.43 6.10
CA MET A 9 -7.54 -1.12 5.19
C MET A 9 -8.89 -1.29 5.87
N ALA A 10 -9.09 -2.35 6.65
CA ALA A 10 -10.32 -2.55 7.41
C ALA A 10 -10.57 -1.40 8.40
N GLY A 11 -9.55 -0.96 9.15
CA GLY A 11 -9.67 0.17 10.06
C GLY A 11 -9.92 1.51 9.38
N VAL A 12 -9.37 1.73 8.18
CA VAL A 12 -9.67 2.92 7.37
C VAL A 12 -11.12 2.90 6.91
N TRP A 13 -11.57 1.78 6.35
CA TRP A 13 -12.94 1.64 5.84
C TRP A 13 -13.99 1.71 6.94
N ASP A 14 -13.74 1.12 8.10
CA ASP A 14 -14.62 1.23 9.27
C ASP A 14 -14.88 2.70 9.64
N ARG A 15 -13.84 3.52 9.72
CA ARG A 15 -13.96 4.96 10.02
C ARG A 15 -14.74 5.72 8.96
N VAL A 16 -14.50 5.41 7.68
CA VAL A 16 -15.23 6.03 6.56
C VAL A 16 -16.72 5.68 6.63
N LEU A 17 -17.04 4.41 6.80
CA LEU A 17 -18.41 3.92 6.86
C LEU A 17 -19.17 4.47 8.05
N GLN A 18 -18.54 4.55 9.23
CA GLN A 18 -19.13 5.17 10.41
C GLN A 18 -19.47 6.65 10.16
N ARG A 19 -18.54 7.42 9.59
CA ARG A 19 -18.77 8.84 9.31
C ARG A 19 -19.87 9.04 8.27
N PHE A 20 -19.88 8.22 7.22
CA PHE A 20 -20.89 8.25 6.17
C PHE A 20 -22.29 7.91 6.70
N ASN A 21 -22.38 6.88 7.55
CA ASN A 21 -23.62 6.50 8.21
C ASN A 21 -24.14 7.62 9.12
N ALA A 22 -23.27 8.22 9.94
CA ALA A 22 -23.66 9.34 10.81
C ALA A 22 -24.22 10.52 10.00
N THR A 23 -23.55 10.91 8.92
CA THR A 23 -24.06 11.97 8.03
C THR A 23 -25.35 11.57 7.33
N SER A 24 -25.51 10.30 6.92
CA SER A 24 -26.74 9.83 6.29
C SER A 24 -27.93 9.89 7.24
N ARG A 25 -27.75 9.51 8.51
CA ARG A 25 -28.80 9.59 9.53
C ARG A 25 -29.22 11.04 9.79
N GLU A 26 -28.26 11.96 9.84
CA GLU A 26 -28.54 13.37 10.04
C GLU A 26 -29.29 13.98 8.85
N LEU A 27 -28.89 13.64 7.61
CA LEU A 27 -29.54 14.09 6.38
C LEU A 27 -31.00 13.61 6.24
N GLN A 28 -31.33 12.47 6.85
CA GLN A 28 -32.69 11.93 6.87
C GLN A 28 -33.59 12.61 7.92
N SER A 29 -33.06 13.55 8.71
CA SER A 29 -33.85 14.28 9.70
C SER A 29 -34.85 15.23 9.01
N PRO A 30 -36.15 15.15 9.34
CA PRO A 30 -37.20 15.95 8.69
C PRO A 30 -37.13 17.43 9.03
N THR A 31 -36.37 17.81 10.07
CA THR A 31 -36.20 19.20 10.51
C THR A 31 -34.90 19.84 10.00
N LEU A 32 -34.12 19.14 9.18
CA LEU A 32 -32.82 19.62 8.73
C LEU A 32 -32.97 20.75 7.71
N SER A 33 -32.30 21.88 7.97
CA SER A 33 -32.28 23.00 7.03
C SER A 33 -31.37 22.73 5.83
N LEU A 34 -31.69 23.28 4.65
CA LEU A 34 -30.86 23.17 3.45
C LEU A 34 -29.41 23.66 3.67
N ASN A 35 -29.24 24.71 4.49
CA ASN A 35 -27.91 25.23 4.83
C ASN A 35 -27.13 24.23 5.70
N ALA A 36 -27.79 23.61 6.68
CA ALA A 36 -27.20 22.54 7.49
C ALA A 36 -26.81 21.34 6.62
N THR A 37 -27.67 20.93 5.68
CA THR A 37 -27.38 19.87 4.70
C THR A 37 -26.13 20.17 3.87
N ALA A 38 -26.03 21.39 3.31
CA ALA A 38 -24.87 21.81 2.53
C ALA A 38 -23.58 21.78 3.37
N SER A 39 -23.64 22.25 4.61
CA SER A 39 -22.52 22.22 5.55
C SER A 39 -22.10 20.78 5.90
N LEU A 40 -23.07 19.89 6.14
CA LEU A 40 -22.81 18.49 6.48
C LEU A 40 -22.15 17.74 5.33
N MET A 41 -22.64 17.95 4.11
CA MET A 41 -22.06 17.34 2.90
C MET A 41 -20.66 17.88 2.62
N LYS A 42 -20.44 19.19 2.82
CA LYS A 42 -19.10 19.79 2.71
C LYS A 42 -18.14 19.19 3.74
N SER A 43 -18.57 19.05 4.99
CA SER A 43 -17.77 18.41 6.05
C SER A 43 -17.39 16.97 5.70
N LEU A 44 -18.30 16.22 5.07
CA LEU A 44 -18.02 14.86 4.62
C LEU A 44 -16.98 14.83 3.49
N CYS A 45 -17.12 15.72 2.50
CA CYS A 45 -16.13 15.87 1.42
C CYS A 45 -14.75 16.25 1.95
N ASP A 46 -14.68 17.18 2.90
CA ASP A 46 -13.43 17.61 3.53
C ASP A 46 -12.79 16.46 4.33
N TYR A 47 -13.61 15.67 5.03
CA TYR A 47 -13.16 14.50 5.76
C TYR A 47 -12.53 13.44 4.84
N VAL A 48 -13.21 13.10 3.74
CA VAL A 48 -12.71 12.10 2.77
C VAL A 48 -11.46 12.62 2.05
N SER A 49 -11.42 13.90 1.71
CA SER A 49 -10.25 14.54 1.08
C SER A 49 -9.03 14.51 2.00
N GLY A 50 -9.22 14.78 3.30
CA GLY A 50 -8.17 14.69 4.32
C GLY A 50 -7.78 13.25 4.72
N LEU A 51 -8.52 12.24 4.26
CA LEU A 51 -8.21 10.84 4.56
C LEU A 51 -6.92 10.38 3.86
N LYS A 52 -6.62 10.92 2.67
CA LYS A 52 -5.37 10.64 1.95
C LYS A 52 -4.14 11.08 2.74
N GLU A 53 -4.17 12.26 3.35
CA GLU A 53 -3.08 12.75 4.20
C GLU A 53 -2.93 11.93 5.48
N LYS A 54 -4.07 11.50 6.06
CA LYS A 54 -4.06 10.61 7.23
C LYS A 54 -3.49 9.24 6.89
N PHE A 55 -3.74 8.73 5.68
CA PHE A 55 -3.17 7.47 5.21
C PHE A 55 -1.64 7.54 5.10
N VAL A 56 -1.10 8.59 4.48
CA VAL A 56 0.34 8.83 4.39
C VAL A 56 0.97 8.93 5.79
N LYS A 57 0.31 9.60 6.72
CA LYS A 57 0.75 9.68 8.13
C LYS A 57 0.70 8.32 8.84
N THR A 58 -0.35 7.52 8.63
CA THR A 58 -0.45 6.17 9.21
C THR A 58 0.54 5.19 8.60
N GLU A 59 0.85 5.30 7.32
CA GLU A 59 1.88 4.47 6.66
C GLU A 59 3.28 4.83 7.18
N LYS A 60 3.56 6.12 7.37
CA LYS A 60 4.83 6.58 7.96
C LYS A 60 5.01 6.06 9.39
N LEU A 61 3.97 6.16 10.23
CA LEU A 61 3.99 5.61 11.59
C LEU A 61 4.12 4.07 11.61
N ALA A 62 3.51 3.37 10.65
CA ALA A 62 3.63 1.91 10.55
C ALA A 62 5.02 1.43 10.07
N LYS A 63 5.75 2.27 9.31
CA LYS A 63 7.15 2.04 8.91
C LYS A 63 8.14 2.33 10.04
N GLU A 64 7.81 3.25 10.94
CA GLU A 64 8.63 3.61 12.11
C GLU A 64 8.41 2.66 13.31
N ALA A 65 7.39 1.80 13.26
CA ALA A 65 7.16 0.77 14.27
C ALA A 65 8.26 -0.32 14.19
N PRO A 66 9.02 -0.57 15.29
CA PRO A 66 10.18 -1.46 15.27
C PRO A 66 9.84 -2.94 14.96
N ASP A 67 8.57 -3.33 15.06
CA ASP A 67 8.12 -4.72 14.90
C ASP A 67 7.79 -5.14 13.46
N ASN A 68 7.84 -4.24 12.47
CA ASN A 68 7.50 -4.58 11.07
C ASN A 68 8.71 -4.84 10.16
N ALA A 69 9.94 -4.74 10.68
CA ALA A 69 11.14 -5.06 9.91
C ALA A 69 11.24 -6.55 9.49
N SER A 70 10.43 -7.43 10.10
CA SER A 70 10.46 -8.87 9.86
C SER A 70 9.61 -9.32 8.65
N TYR A 71 8.61 -8.55 8.21
CA TYR A 71 7.59 -9.03 7.26
C TYR A 71 8.06 -9.17 5.79
N LYS A 72 9.35 -9.00 5.48
CA LYS A 72 9.89 -9.29 4.14
C LYS A 72 11.09 -10.23 4.10
N ALA A 73 11.57 -10.74 5.23
CA ALA A 73 12.72 -11.63 5.24
C ALA A 73 12.36 -13.09 4.91
N SER A 74 11.12 -13.54 5.20
CA SER A 74 10.77 -14.96 5.20
C SER A 74 10.01 -15.45 3.96
N THR A 75 9.72 -14.60 2.97
CA THR A 75 8.93 -15.01 1.79
C THR A 75 9.60 -14.67 0.46
N GLN A 76 10.93 -14.56 0.43
CA GLN A 76 11.64 -14.83 -0.81
C GLN A 76 11.59 -16.34 -1.03
N ARG A 77 10.68 -16.78 -1.92
CA ARG A 77 10.80 -18.09 -2.54
C ARG A 77 12.16 -18.09 -3.25
N LYS A 78 13.17 -18.71 -2.64
CA LYS A 78 14.43 -19.01 -3.34
C LYS A 78 14.03 -19.84 -4.55
N ARG A 79 14.10 -19.24 -5.72
CA ARG A 79 13.98 -19.97 -6.97
C ARG A 79 15.23 -20.84 -7.04
N GLU A 80 15.11 -22.10 -6.62
CA GLU A 80 16.16 -23.08 -6.87
C GLU A 80 16.25 -23.20 -8.39
N GLN A 81 17.31 -22.62 -8.96
CA GLN A 81 17.69 -22.89 -10.34
C GLN A 81 17.94 -24.40 -10.42
N SER A 82 17.08 -25.12 -11.13
CA SER A 82 17.33 -26.49 -11.52
C SER A 82 18.67 -26.53 -12.24
N THR A 83 19.70 -27.02 -11.57
CA THR A 83 21.02 -27.24 -12.17
C THR A 83 20.86 -28.41 -13.14
N ARG A 84 20.53 -28.11 -14.39
CA ARG A 84 20.85 -29.06 -15.46
C ARG A 84 22.37 -29.05 -15.56
N TYR A 85 22.95 -30.21 -15.33
CA TYR A 85 24.35 -30.50 -15.60
C TYR A 85 24.60 -30.16 -17.07
N ASP A 86 25.21 -29.01 -17.32
CA ASP A 86 25.88 -28.76 -18.58
C ASP A 86 27.27 -28.25 -18.28
N SER A 87 28.23 -29.04 -18.70
CA SER A 87 29.65 -28.84 -18.54
C SER A 87 30.05 -27.68 -19.45
N THR A 88 30.67 -26.64 -18.91
CA THR A 88 31.86 -25.95 -19.47
C THR A 88 32.13 -24.64 -18.73
N GLU A 89 33.26 -24.65 -18.03
CA GLU A 89 34.21 -23.58 -17.74
C GLU A 89 33.78 -22.10 -17.82
N GLY A 90 33.91 -21.39 -16.69
CA GLY A 90 33.90 -19.91 -16.67
C GLY A 90 33.41 -19.30 -15.36
N ARG A 91 34.20 -19.42 -14.27
CA ARG A 91 33.93 -18.72 -13.01
C ARG A 91 34.17 -17.21 -13.20
N SER A 92 33.09 -16.43 -13.34
CA SER A 92 33.11 -14.98 -13.15
C SER A 92 32.38 -14.64 -11.86
N THR A 93 33.13 -14.19 -10.88
CA THR A 93 32.61 -13.64 -9.62
C THR A 93 31.76 -12.41 -9.92
N PRO A 94 30.52 -12.26 -9.38
CA PRO A 94 29.70 -11.09 -9.66
C PRO A 94 30.23 -9.89 -8.88
N GLU A 95 30.77 -8.90 -9.61
CA GLU A 95 31.06 -7.57 -9.09
C GLU A 95 29.74 -6.84 -8.75
N PRO A 96 29.70 -5.94 -7.74
CA PRO A 96 28.50 -5.20 -7.39
C PRO A 96 28.11 -4.27 -8.55
N GLN A 97 27.06 -4.61 -9.30
CA GLN A 97 26.57 -3.75 -10.37
C GLN A 97 25.67 -2.64 -9.81
N ASP A 98 26.00 -1.42 -10.19
CA ASP A 98 25.20 -0.21 -10.01
C ASP A 98 23.75 -0.42 -10.53
N PRO A 99 22.70 -0.03 -9.78
CA PRO A 99 21.31 -0.30 -10.14
C PRO A 99 20.90 0.16 -11.54
N SER A 100 21.54 1.22 -12.08
CA SER A 100 21.31 1.73 -13.44
C SER A 100 21.78 0.75 -14.52
N ALA A 101 22.91 0.07 -14.32
CA ALA A 101 23.45 -0.89 -15.29
C ALA A 101 22.53 -2.12 -15.42
N LYS A 102 21.95 -2.57 -14.30
CA LYS A 102 21.02 -3.69 -14.28
C LYS A 102 19.75 -3.39 -15.09
N PHE A 103 19.17 -2.21 -14.91
CA PHE A 103 17.97 -1.79 -15.64
C PHE A 103 18.17 -1.77 -17.17
N ARG A 104 19.36 -1.36 -17.63
CA ARG A 104 19.71 -1.33 -19.05
C ARG A 104 19.85 -2.72 -19.67
N SER A 105 20.43 -3.67 -18.93
CA SER A 105 20.54 -5.05 -19.41
C SER A 105 19.18 -5.73 -19.58
N GLU A 106 18.25 -5.46 -18.65
CA GLU A 106 16.91 -6.07 -18.65
C GLU A 106 16.00 -5.49 -19.75
N THR A 107 16.21 -4.24 -20.17
CA THR A 107 15.42 -3.62 -21.24
C THR A 107 15.81 -4.09 -22.64
N LEU A 108 17.10 -4.38 -22.87
CA LEU A 108 17.59 -4.84 -24.17
C LEU A 108 17.26 -6.32 -24.49
N LEU A 109 16.99 -7.13 -23.46
CA LEU A 109 16.62 -8.54 -23.61
C LEU A 109 15.13 -8.77 -23.93
N ASN A 110 14.29 -7.75 -23.80
CA ASN A 110 12.84 -7.85 -24.02
C ASN A 110 12.38 -7.27 -25.38
N SER A 111 13.31 -6.93 -26.28
CA SER A 111 13.00 -6.33 -27.59
C SER A 111 13.48 -7.14 -28.80
N SER A 112 13.52 -8.47 -28.72
CA SER A 112 13.74 -9.37 -29.88
C SER A 112 12.72 -10.49 -29.91
#